data_AF-A0A6I2Y941-F1
#
_entry.id   AF-A0A6I2Y941-F1
#
_cell.length_a   1.000
_cell.length_b   1.000
_cell.length_c   1.000
_cell.angle_alpha   90.00
_cell.angle_beta   90.00
_cell.angle_gamma   90.00
#
_symmetry.space_group_name_H-M   'P 1'
#
loop_
_entity.id
_entity.type
_entity.pdbx_description
1 polymer ?
#
loop_
_entity_poly.entity_id
_entity_poly.type
_entity_poly.pdbx_seq_one_letter_code
_entity_poly.pdbx_strand_id
1 'polypeptide(L)'
;MGTRRHFGFLAAVIASATLSTSWVHVAAHPGPASGALAAIATAQTSERSAGRAARATESVHYADATLVLLASYAVADGRPAIPAASTDLARDSRLWDLVESTLPDDAVLSIRQMNVISDGRNATLGMVHRSSVAPDSWVLSIDPAETDEVLQDTMVHEYAHMLTLRTDDLTSNAASRTRCDGLRIEIGCAKFGSALVAWHDEFWAGTAEPAPTDIRKFVSEYASSSVHEDLAESFMAWTLNRGARPSPSAQVRARFAFFENRLEFVEARDAIRAKLDR
;
A
#
# COMPACT_ATOMS: atom_id res chain seq x y z
N MET A 1 -28.76 64.27 16.57
CA MET A 1 -29.70 63.24 16.09
C MET A 1 -29.65 63.20 14.58
N GLY A 2 -29.37 62.04 13.98
CA GLY A 2 -29.29 61.89 12.52
C GLY A 2 -28.33 60.78 12.08
N THR A 3 -28.69 59.53 12.37
CA THR A 3 -27.97 58.32 11.96
C THR A 3 -28.19 58.03 10.47
N ARG A 4 -27.11 58.06 9.66
CA ARG A 4 -27.11 57.51 8.28
C ARG A 4 -26.67 56.05 8.32
N ARG A 5 -27.49 55.18 7.72
CA ARG A 5 -27.20 53.76 7.47
C ARG A 5 -26.26 53.65 6.26
N HIS A 6 -25.14 52.94 6.41
CA HIS A 6 -24.36 52.42 5.28
C HIS A 6 -24.59 50.91 5.18
N PHE A 7 -25.09 50.49 4.02
CA PHE A 7 -25.13 49.11 3.56
C PHE A 7 -23.72 48.71 3.10
N GLY A 8 -23.11 47.72 3.76
CA GLY A 8 -21.91 47.06 3.28
C GLY A 8 -22.28 45.81 2.49
N PHE A 9 -21.92 45.79 1.20
CA PHE A 9 -21.92 44.61 0.35
C PHE A 9 -20.81 43.65 0.84
N LEU A 10 -21.17 42.44 1.26
CA LEU A 10 -20.20 41.37 1.49
C LEU A 10 -19.98 40.64 0.15
N ALA A 11 -18.80 40.80 -0.44
CA ALA A 11 -18.37 39.98 -1.57
C ALA A 11 -17.94 38.60 -1.04
N ALA A 12 -18.66 37.56 -1.44
CA ALA A 12 -18.27 36.17 -1.18
C ALA A 12 -17.11 35.80 -2.12
N VAL A 13 -15.93 35.58 -1.55
CA VAL A 13 -14.81 34.92 -2.25
C VAL A 13 -15.13 33.44 -2.29
N ILE A 14 -15.46 32.92 -3.47
CA ILE A 14 -15.56 31.49 -3.72
C ILE A 14 -14.13 30.95 -3.81
N ALA A 15 -13.70 30.21 -2.79
CA ALA A 15 -12.46 29.44 -2.85
C ALA A 15 -12.68 28.22 -3.77
N SER A 16 -12.01 28.21 -4.92
CA SER A 16 -11.95 27.05 -5.81
C SER A 16 -11.23 25.90 -5.11
N ALA A 17 -11.94 24.80 -4.87
CA ALA A 17 -11.36 23.55 -4.40
C ALA A 17 -10.52 22.93 -5.52
N THR A 18 -9.21 22.85 -5.32
CA THR A 18 -8.29 22.12 -6.21
C THR A 18 -8.40 20.62 -5.93
N LEU A 19 -8.70 19.85 -6.98
CA LEU A 19 -8.71 18.38 -6.95
C LEU A 19 -7.28 17.83 -6.84
N SER A 20 -7.05 16.90 -5.91
CA SER A 20 -5.76 16.23 -5.68
C SER A 20 -5.82 14.79 -6.20
N THR A 21 -4.82 14.40 -7.01
CA THR A 21 -4.73 13.08 -7.63
C THR A 21 -3.42 12.37 -7.24
N SER A 22 -3.51 11.24 -6.51
CA SER A 22 -2.40 10.31 -6.21
C SER A 22 -2.32 9.14 -7.21
N TRP A 23 -1.21 8.40 -7.26
CA TRP A 23 -0.88 7.34 -8.23
C TRP A 23 -0.24 6.17 -7.41
N VAL A 24 -0.59 4.89 -7.66
CA VAL A 24 -0.32 3.63 -6.89
C VAL A 24 -0.04 2.47 -7.86
N HIS A 25 1.19 1.94 -7.90
CA HIS A 25 1.61 0.83 -8.78
C HIS A 25 1.30 -0.55 -8.17
N VAL A 26 1.25 -1.58 -9.03
CA VAL A 26 0.66 -2.89 -8.72
C VAL A 26 1.69 -4.02 -8.85
N ALA A 27 1.56 -5.03 -7.98
CA ALA A 27 2.31 -6.28 -8.01
C ALA A 27 1.90 -7.17 -9.19
N ALA A 28 2.84 -7.40 -10.11
CA ALA A 28 2.78 -8.45 -11.12
C ALA A 28 4.04 -9.32 -11.03
N HIS A 29 3.87 -10.64 -10.88
CA HIS A 29 4.98 -11.60 -11.02
C HIS A 29 5.25 -11.88 -12.52
N PRO A 30 6.52 -11.95 -12.97
CA PRO A 30 6.80 -12.14 -14.39
C PRO A 30 6.67 -13.62 -14.78
N GLY A 31 5.60 -13.94 -15.52
CA GLY A 31 5.63 -14.96 -16.57
C GLY A 31 6.22 -14.37 -17.86
N PRO A 32 6.73 -15.19 -18.80
CA PRO A 32 7.46 -14.67 -19.94
C PRO A 32 6.51 -13.96 -20.90
N ALA A 33 6.84 -12.70 -21.20
CA ALA A 33 6.18 -11.80 -22.15
C ALA A 33 4.82 -11.25 -21.71
N SER A 34 4.84 -10.08 -21.07
CA SER A 34 4.00 -8.93 -21.43
C SER A 34 4.52 -7.67 -20.74
N GLY A 35 4.57 -6.56 -21.49
CA GLY A 35 5.07 -5.27 -21.02
C GLY A 35 4.17 -4.69 -19.93
N ALA A 36 4.78 -4.30 -18.82
CA ALA A 36 4.10 -3.70 -17.68
C ALA A 36 3.68 -2.25 -17.97
N LEU A 37 2.41 -1.94 -17.74
CA LEU A 37 1.89 -0.58 -17.64
C LEU A 37 1.45 -0.37 -16.18
N ALA A 38 2.05 0.60 -15.52
CA ALA A 38 1.80 0.89 -14.12
C ALA A 38 0.45 1.60 -13.91
N ALA A 39 -0.34 1.10 -12.96
CA ALA A 39 -1.64 1.65 -12.58
C ALA A 39 -1.55 2.70 -11.46
N ILE A 40 -2.64 3.45 -11.20
CA ILE A 40 -2.71 4.68 -10.38
C ILE A 40 -4.11 4.89 -9.73
N ALA A 41 -4.21 5.45 -8.49
CA ALA A 41 -5.49 5.77 -7.80
C ALA A 41 -5.63 7.14 -7.07
N THR A 42 -6.79 7.81 -7.17
CA THR A 42 -7.10 9.15 -6.60
C THR A 42 -8.49 9.24 -5.90
N ALA A 43 -8.68 9.98 -4.80
CA ALA A 43 -10.00 10.18 -4.14
C ALA A 43 -10.18 11.56 -3.43
N GLN A 44 -11.44 12.00 -3.21
CA GLN A 44 -11.84 13.29 -2.58
C GLN A 44 -13.07 13.18 -1.65
N THR A 45 -13.12 13.87 -0.48
CA THR A 45 -14.38 14.23 0.26
C THR A 45 -14.22 15.43 1.26
N SER A 46 -15.35 15.92 1.85
CA SER A 46 -15.45 17.09 2.77
C SER A 46 -15.88 16.77 4.23
N GLU A 47 -15.55 17.68 5.16
CA GLU A 47 -15.36 17.48 6.62
C GLU A 47 -16.59 17.19 7.53
N ARG A 48 -17.84 17.35 7.08
CA ARG A 48 -19.03 17.14 7.98
C ARG A 48 -19.42 15.67 8.23
N SER A 49 -18.63 14.72 7.75
CA SER A 49 -19.01 13.32 7.52
C SER A 49 -18.29 12.29 8.42
N ALA A 50 -17.35 12.70 9.28
CA ALA A 50 -16.37 11.81 9.93
C ALA A 50 -16.95 10.53 10.59
N GLY A 51 -18.08 10.62 11.30
CA GLY A 51 -18.70 9.45 11.96
C GLY A 51 -19.45 8.48 11.02
N ARG A 52 -19.88 8.96 9.84
CA ARG A 52 -20.50 8.13 8.79
C ARG A 52 -19.46 7.65 7.78
N ALA A 53 -18.40 8.44 7.58
CA ALA A 53 -17.25 8.11 6.73
C ALA A 53 -16.46 6.90 7.25
N ALA A 54 -16.32 6.73 8.58
CA ALA A 54 -15.66 5.58 9.17
C ALA A 54 -16.33 4.22 8.85
N ARG A 55 -17.60 4.22 8.41
CA ARG A 55 -18.35 3.02 8.04
C ARG A 55 -18.66 2.92 6.55
N ALA A 56 -18.23 3.89 5.76
CA ALA A 56 -18.46 3.92 4.32
C ALA A 56 -17.19 3.53 3.59
N THR A 57 -17.33 2.74 2.53
CA THR A 57 -16.24 2.47 1.60
C THR A 57 -15.90 3.76 0.84
N GLU A 58 -14.62 4.07 0.70
CA GLU A 58 -14.15 5.08 -0.24
C GLU A 58 -14.08 4.49 -1.66
N SER A 59 -14.33 5.33 -2.66
CA SER A 59 -14.17 4.95 -4.06
C SER A 59 -12.68 4.86 -4.40
N VAL A 60 -12.28 3.73 -4.96
CA VAL A 60 -10.91 3.46 -5.39
C VAL A 60 -10.92 3.34 -6.90
N HIS A 61 -10.03 4.08 -7.55
CA HIS A 61 -9.85 4.03 -8.99
C HIS A 61 -8.56 3.27 -9.28
N TYR A 62 -8.65 2.17 -10.00
CA TYR A 62 -7.46 1.47 -10.51
C TYR A 62 -7.17 1.99 -11.91
N ALA A 63 -5.91 2.29 -12.22
CA ALA A 63 -5.58 2.69 -13.60
C ALA A 63 -5.30 1.50 -14.54
N ASP A 64 -5.24 0.27 -14.01
CA ASP A 64 -5.31 -0.91 -14.84
C ASP A 64 -6.77 -1.10 -15.29
N ALA A 65 -6.99 -1.00 -16.60
CA ALA A 65 -8.31 -1.14 -17.20
C ALA A 65 -8.82 -2.59 -17.23
N THR A 66 -7.93 -3.57 -17.03
CA THR A 66 -8.27 -4.99 -16.94
C THR A 66 -8.72 -5.39 -15.53
N LEU A 67 -8.37 -4.60 -14.52
CA LEU A 67 -8.70 -4.87 -13.13
C LEU A 67 -10.14 -4.50 -12.80
N VAL A 68 -10.92 -5.51 -12.42
CA VAL A 68 -12.34 -5.35 -12.10
C VAL A 68 -12.55 -5.36 -10.59
N LEU A 69 -13.28 -4.38 -10.07
CA LEU A 69 -13.77 -4.40 -8.69
C LEU A 69 -15.00 -5.31 -8.59
N LEU A 70 -14.86 -6.44 -7.91
CA LEU A 70 -15.93 -7.42 -7.69
C LEU A 70 -16.79 -7.06 -6.47
N ALA A 71 -16.15 -6.62 -5.38
CA ALA A 71 -16.83 -6.20 -4.15
C ALA A 71 -16.00 -5.19 -3.34
N SER A 72 -16.67 -4.44 -2.46
CA SER A 72 -16.02 -3.53 -1.52
C SER A 72 -16.75 -3.56 -0.18
N TYR A 73 -15.99 -3.71 0.90
CA TYR A 73 -16.49 -3.87 2.25
C TYR A 73 -15.79 -2.90 3.19
N ALA A 74 -16.56 -2.10 3.93
CA ALA A 74 -16.02 -1.38 5.07
C ALA A 74 -15.58 -2.39 6.13
N VAL A 75 -14.42 -2.16 6.73
CA VAL A 75 -13.88 -2.96 7.84
C VAL A 75 -14.04 -2.14 9.12
N ALA A 76 -14.71 -2.74 10.10
CA ALA A 76 -14.91 -2.15 11.41
C ALA A 76 -14.55 -3.18 12.49
N ASP A 77 -13.81 -2.74 13.50
CA ASP A 77 -13.35 -3.60 14.60
C ASP A 77 -12.62 -4.86 14.08
N GLY A 78 -11.80 -4.68 13.04
CA GLY A 78 -11.04 -5.75 12.40
C GLY A 78 -11.88 -6.74 11.58
N ARG A 79 -13.13 -6.40 11.20
CA ARG A 79 -13.99 -7.30 10.40
C ARG A 79 -14.67 -6.60 9.23
N PRO A 80 -14.62 -7.17 8.01
CA PRO A 80 -15.34 -6.63 6.87
C PRO A 80 -16.84 -6.87 7.02
N ALA A 81 -17.64 -5.87 6.68
CA ALA A 81 -19.09 -5.94 6.68
C ALA A 81 -19.62 -6.73 5.45
N ILE A 82 -19.26 -8.01 5.34
CA ILE A 82 -19.73 -8.90 4.26
C ILE A 82 -21.19 -9.30 4.56
N PRO A 83 -22.14 -9.02 3.66
CA PRO A 83 -23.53 -9.42 3.88
C PRO A 83 -23.68 -10.94 3.95
N ALA A 84 -24.37 -11.45 4.97
CA ALA A 84 -24.62 -12.89 5.12
C ALA A 84 -25.42 -13.51 3.95
N ALA A 85 -26.11 -12.68 3.17
CA ALA A 85 -26.84 -13.08 1.96
C ALA A 85 -25.99 -13.01 0.68
N SER A 86 -24.70 -12.63 0.76
CA SER A 86 -23.80 -12.58 -0.39
C SER A 86 -23.59 -14.00 -0.95
N THR A 87 -23.72 -14.15 -2.27
CA THR A 87 -23.36 -15.39 -2.96
C THR A 87 -21.86 -15.70 -2.89
N ASP A 88 -21.05 -14.67 -2.62
CA ASP A 88 -19.60 -14.75 -2.54
C ASP A 88 -19.08 -14.81 -1.08
N LEU A 89 -19.98 -14.95 -0.09
CA LEU A 89 -19.64 -14.93 1.34
C LEU A 89 -18.47 -15.87 1.66
N ALA A 90 -18.49 -17.10 1.15
CA ALA A 90 -17.42 -18.07 1.43
C ALA A 90 -16.07 -17.64 0.85
N ARG A 91 -16.05 -17.07 -0.37
CA ARG A 91 -14.83 -16.57 -1.01
C ARG A 91 -14.27 -15.39 -0.21
N ASP A 92 -15.12 -14.42 0.09
CA ASP A 92 -14.69 -13.16 0.69
C ASP A 92 -14.33 -13.32 2.17
N SER A 93 -15.01 -14.21 2.89
CA SER A 93 -14.63 -14.60 4.24
C SER A 93 -13.27 -15.31 4.26
N ARG A 94 -13.01 -16.26 3.34
CA ARG A 94 -11.69 -16.91 3.23
C ARG A 94 -10.58 -15.88 3.04
N LEU A 95 -10.78 -14.89 2.16
CA LEU A 95 -9.77 -13.84 1.93
C LEU A 95 -9.47 -13.09 3.22
N TRP A 96 -10.50 -12.72 3.99
CA TRP A 96 -10.29 -12.03 5.26
C TRP A 96 -9.64 -12.92 6.32
N ASP A 97 -10.04 -14.19 6.41
CA ASP A 97 -9.41 -15.16 7.32
C ASP A 97 -7.90 -15.30 7.02
N LEU A 98 -7.51 -15.23 5.75
CA LEU A 98 -6.09 -15.21 5.34
C LEU A 98 -5.39 -13.94 5.81
N VAL A 99 -6.03 -12.76 5.67
CA VAL A 99 -5.48 -11.49 6.18
C VAL A 99 -5.27 -11.56 7.69
N GLU A 100 -6.28 -12.00 8.45
CA GLU A 100 -6.21 -12.09 9.92
C GLU A 100 -5.19 -13.11 10.41
N SER A 101 -5.02 -14.22 9.68
CA SER A 101 -4.05 -15.26 10.02
C SER A 101 -2.63 -14.93 9.57
N THR A 102 -2.42 -13.94 8.70
CA THR A 102 -1.09 -13.54 8.22
C THR A 102 -0.57 -12.28 8.92
N LEU A 103 -1.40 -11.24 9.03
CA LEU A 103 -0.96 -9.90 9.43
C LEU A 103 -1.01 -9.68 10.95
N PRO A 104 -0.12 -8.85 11.52
CA PRO A 104 -0.22 -8.41 12.91
C PRO A 104 -1.57 -7.76 13.24
N ASP A 105 -2.03 -7.88 14.48
CA ASP A 105 -3.38 -7.45 14.88
C ASP A 105 -3.59 -5.94 14.70
N ASP A 106 -2.57 -5.13 14.98
CA ASP A 106 -2.59 -3.68 14.75
C ASP A 106 -2.69 -3.32 13.26
N ALA A 107 -2.02 -4.08 12.40
CA ALA A 107 -2.15 -3.97 10.95
C ALA A 107 -3.59 -4.26 10.50
N VAL A 108 -4.18 -5.37 10.97
CA VAL A 108 -5.58 -5.74 10.68
C VAL A 108 -6.53 -4.64 11.11
N LEU A 109 -6.33 -4.06 12.30
CA LEU A 109 -7.17 -2.97 12.82
C LEU A 109 -7.00 -1.65 12.06
N SER A 110 -5.87 -1.44 11.39
CA SER A 110 -5.63 -0.26 10.54
C SER A 110 -6.25 -0.38 9.15
N ILE A 111 -6.66 -1.59 8.72
CA ILE A 111 -7.41 -1.79 7.50
C ILE A 111 -8.86 -1.42 7.75
N ARG A 112 -9.35 -0.40 7.05
CA ARG A 112 -10.74 0.07 7.16
C ARG A 112 -11.61 -0.31 5.97
N GLN A 113 -11.02 -0.90 4.93
CA GLN A 113 -11.75 -1.33 3.75
C GLN A 113 -11.03 -2.50 3.09
N MET A 114 -11.81 -3.51 2.73
CA MET A 114 -11.38 -4.61 1.88
C MET A 114 -12.08 -4.49 0.53
N ASN A 115 -11.31 -4.50 -0.55
CA ASN A 115 -11.82 -4.64 -1.91
C ASN A 115 -11.48 -6.04 -2.42
N VAL A 116 -12.42 -6.64 -3.13
CA VAL A 116 -12.19 -7.86 -3.90
C VAL A 116 -12.07 -7.44 -5.34
N ILE A 117 -10.90 -7.66 -5.92
CA ILE A 117 -10.56 -7.28 -7.29
C ILE A 117 -10.24 -8.53 -8.10
N SER A 118 -10.27 -8.45 -9.42
CA SER A 118 -9.63 -9.48 -10.25
C SER A 118 -9.35 -8.98 -11.66
N ASP A 119 -8.18 -9.35 -12.18
CA ASP A 119 -7.78 -9.27 -13.59
C ASP A 119 -7.37 -10.65 -14.14
N GLY A 120 -7.58 -11.69 -13.34
CA GLY A 120 -7.22 -13.07 -13.65
C GLY A 120 -5.91 -13.49 -12.98
N ARG A 121 -5.57 -14.77 -13.14
CA ARG A 121 -4.47 -15.37 -12.39
C ARG A 121 -3.08 -14.89 -12.85
N ASN A 122 -2.19 -14.66 -11.90
CA ASN A 122 -0.80 -14.19 -12.00
C ASN A 122 -0.64 -12.78 -12.55
N ALA A 123 -1.70 -11.97 -12.54
CA ALA A 123 -1.62 -10.55 -12.81
C ALA A 123 -1.55 -9.80 -11.47
N THR A 124 -2.58 -9.05 -11.10
CA THR A 124 -2.63 -8.32 -9.84
C THR A 124 -2.99 -9.24 -8.68
N LEU A 125 -2.05 -9.48 -7.75
CA LEU A 125 -2.31 -10.38 -6.61
C LEU A 125 -3.01 -9.66 -5.44
N GLY A 126 -2.58 -8.43 -5.18
CA GLY A 126 -3.06 -7.58 -4.09
C GLY A 126 -2.47 -6.18 -4.19
N MET A 127 -2.98 -5.28 -3.36
CA MET A 127 -2.44 -3.94 -3.18
C MET A 127 -2.98 -3.29 -1.90
N VAL A 128 -2.17 -2.46 -1.25
CA VAL A 128 -2.63 -1.49 -0.25
C VAL A 128 -2.49 -0.06 -0.73
N HIS A 129 -3.44 0.78 -0.33
CA HIS A 129 -3.27 2.23 -0.43
C HIS A 129 -3.72 2.93 0.83
N ARG A 130 -3.03 4.03 1.15
CA ARG A 130 -3.42 4.93 2.23
C ARG A 130 -4.80 5.49 1.95
N SER A 131 -5.60 5.57 3.00
CA SER A 131 -6.87 6.27 2.93
C SER A 131 -6.76 7.71 2.50
N SER A 132 -7.75 8.12 1.72
CA SER A 132 -8.01 9.53 1.44
C SER A 132 -8.82 10.24 2.52
N VAL A 133 -9.47 9.49 3.42
CA VAL A 133 -10.45 10.02 4.39
C VAL A 133 -10.09 9.75 5.86
N ALA A 134 -9.11 8.88 6.14
CA ALA A 134 -8.69 8.52 7.49
C ALA A 134 -7.15 8.36 7.57
N PRO A 135 -6.43 9.30 8.24
CA PRO A 135 -4.98 9.20 8.39
C PRO A 135 -4.53 7.84 8.92
N ASP A 136 -3.42 7.34 8.37
CA ASP A 136 -2.77 6.07 8.74
C ASP A 136 -3.71 4.84 8.76
N SER A 137 -4.81 4.91 8.00
CA SER A 137 -5.69 3.77 7.72
C SER A 137 -5.55 3.32 6.28
N TRP A 138 -5.80 2.04 6.02
CA TRP A 138 -5.51 1.40 4.74
C TRP A 138 -6.79 0.87 4.06
N VAL A 139 -6.77 0.88 2.74
CA VAL A 139 -7.61 -0.03 1.95
C VAL A 139 -6.72 -1.13 1.43
N LEU A 140 -7.18 -2.35 1.60
CA LEU A 140 -6.57 -3.55 1.06
C LEU A 140 -7.43 -4.06 -0.09
N SER A 141 -6.82 -4.31 -1.25
CA SER A 141 -7.48 -4.98 -2.37
C SER A 141 -6.80 -6.32 -2.63
N ILE A 142 -7.56 -7.38 -2.84
CA ILE A 142 -7.05 -8.76 -2.92
C ILE A 142 -7.72 -9.49 -4.10
N ASP A 143 -6.95 -10.25 -4.88
CA ASP A 143 -7.48 -11.09 -5.96
C ASP A 143 -7.71 -12.55 -5.50
N PRO A 144 -8.97 -13.03 -5.48
CA PRO A 144 -9.28 -14.42 -5.14
C PRO A 144 -8.83 -15.46 -6.17
N ALA A 145 -8.32 -15.07 -7.34
CA ALA A 145 -7.81 -15.98 -8.37
C ALA A 145 -6.56 -16.76 -7.93
N GLU A 146 -5.89 -16.30 -6.87
CA GLU A 146 -4.64 -16.87 -6.37
C GLU A 146 -4.81 -17.91 -5.26
N THR A 147 -3.75 -18.70 -5.07
CA THR A 147 -3.68 -19.69 -3.98
C THR A 147 -3.45 -18.98 -2.64
N ASP A 148 -3.83 -19.64 -1.53
CA ASP A 148 -3.59 -19.08 -0.18
C ASP A 148 -2.11 -18.83 0.08
N GLU A 149 -1.22 -19.70 -0.43
CA GLU A 149 0.23 -19.52 -0.28
C GLU A 149 0.73 -18.25 -0.99
N VAL A 150 0.29 -17.99 -2.22
CA VAL A 150 0.65 -16.79 -2.98
C VAL A 150 0.08 -15.54 -2.31
N LEU A 151 -1.17 -15.60 -1.85
CA LEU A 151 -1.80 -14.48 -1.15
C LEU A 151 -1.18 -14.24 0.21
N GLN A 152 -0.72 -15.27 0.93
CA GLN A 152 0.01 -15.11 2.20
C GLN A 152 1.31 -14.33 1.98
N ASP A 153 2.10 -14.72 0.98
CA ASP A 153 3.33 -14.02 0.60
C ASP A 153 3.00 -12.56 0.20
N THR A 154 1.94 -12.37 -0.58
CA THR A 154 1.43 -11.04 -0.97
C THR A 154 1.03 -10.20 0.25
N MET A 155 0.36 -10.76 1.27
CA MET A 155 -0.03 -10.00 2.46
C MET A 155 1.19 -9.49 3.23
N VAL A 156 2.25 -10.31 3.34
CA VAL A 156 3.49 -9.87 3.98
C VAL A 156 4.18 -8.76 3.19
N HIS A 157 4.15 -8.84 1.86
CA HIS A 157 4.60 -7.75 0.98
C HIS A 157 3.78 -6.47 1.23
N GLU A 158 2.46 -6.53 1.16
CA GLU A 158 1.58 -5.37 1.35
C GLU A 158 1.72 -4.76 2.74
N TYR A 159 1.99 -5.57 3.75
CA TYR A 159 2.25 -5.08 5.09
C TYR A 159 3.53 -4.24 5.18
N ALA A 160 4.57 -4.55 4.40
CA ALA A 160 5.76 -3.71 4.32
C ALA A 160 5.43 -2.31 3.78
N HIS A 161 4.51 -2.20 2.82
CA HIS A 161 3.98 -0.91 2.37
C HIS A 161 3.22 -0.21 3.49
N MET A 162 2.43 -0.94 4.28
CA MET A 162 1.73 -0.36 5.43
C MET A 162 2.69 0.23 6.48
N LEU A 163 3.85 -0.41 6.68
CA LEU A 163 4.88 0.04 7.61
C LEU A 163 5.67 1.25 7.09
N THR A 164 5.99 1.27 5.80
CA THR A 164 6.98 2.21 5.25
C THR A 164 6.39 3.35 4.44
N LEU A 165 5.11 3.27 4.07
CA LEU A 165 4.41 4.30 3.31
C LEU A 165 3.39 5.03 4.19
N ARG A 166 3.60 5.15 5.51
CA ARG A 166 2.71 5.91 6.40
C ARG A 166 2.76 7.41 6.11
N THR A 167 1.81 8.17 6.65
CA THR A 167 1.80 9.63 6.44
C THR A 167 3.04 10.31 7.02
N ASP A 168 3.66 9.72 8.04
CA ASP A 168 4.93 10.16 8.61
C ASP A 168 6.15 9.85 7.75
N ASP A 169 6.08 8.81 6.89
CA ASP A 169 7.21 8.34 6.09
C ASP A 169 7.17 8.86 4.64
N LEU A 170 5.98 9.02 4.05
CA LEU A 170 5.82 9.39 2.64
C LEU A 170 4.75 10.47 2.46
N THR A 171 5.12 11.56 1.78
CA THR A 171 4.14 12.51 1.24
C THR A 171 3.66 12.07 -0.14
N SER A 172 2.37 12.27 -0.44
CA SER A 172 1.78 11.83 -1.71
C SER A 172 2.44 12.48 -2.93
N ASN A 173 2.37 11.79 -4.08
CA ASN A 173 2.87 12.30 -5.35
C ASN A 173 2.34 13.69 -5.75
N ALA A 174 1.08 13.99 -5.46
CA ALA A 174 0.54 15.33 -5.73
C ALA A 174 1.21 16.40 -4.87
N ALA A 175 1.45 16.11 -3.59
CA ALA A 175 2.12 17.03 -2.67
C ALA A 175 3.61 17.16 -3.00
N SER A 176 4.29 16.06 -3.37
CA SER A 176 5.73 16.03 -3.65
C SER A 176 6.13 16.82 -4.91
N ARG A 177 5.23 16.96 -5.89
CA ARG A 177 5.46 17.75 -7.12
C ARG A 177 5.70 19.23 -6.86
N THR A 178 5.12 19.77 -5.78
CA THR A 178 5.29 21.19 -5.43
C THR A 178 6.48 21.39 -4.49
N ARG A 179 6.71 20.45 -3.57
CA ARG A 179 7.84 20.48 -2.65
C ARG A 179 8.19 19.06 -2.20
N CYS A 180 9.45 18.69 -2.31
CA CYS A 180 9.99 17.49 -1.69
C CYS A 180 11.27 17.88 -0.96
N ASP A 181 11.20 17.90 0.36
CA ASP A 181 12.36 18.22 1.19
C ASP A 181 13.28 17.00 1.32
N GLY A 182 12.75 15.77 1.24
CA GLY A 182 13.49 14.52 1.34
C GLY A 182 13.86 13.88 0.00
N LEU A 183 13.70 12.57 -0.10
CA LEU A 183 14.00 11.79 -1.30
C LEU A 183 12.76 11.67 -2.19
N ARG A 184 12.90 12.01 -3.46
CA ARG A 184 11.84 11.78 -4.45
C ARG A 184 11.99 10.38 -5.04
N ILE A 185 10.91 9.61 -4.94
CA ILE A 185 10.76 8.28 -5.54
C ILE A 185 9.52 8.28 -6.43
N GLU A 186 9.31 7.22 -7.20
CA GLU A 186 8.19 7.09 -8.14
C GLU A 186 6.81 7.41 -7.53
N ILE A 187 6.57 7.00 -6.28
CA ILE A 187 5.26 7.12 -5.60
C ILE A 187 5.10 8.36 -4.70
N GLY A 188 6.15 9.18 -4.54
CA GLY A 188 6.03 10.37 -3.71
C GLY A 188 7.36 10.98 -3.29
N CYS A 189 7.32 11.65 -2.14
CA CYS A 189 8.53 12.12 -1.48
C CYS A 189 8.64 11.48 -0.11
N ALA A 190 9.65 10.61 0.03
CA ALA A 190 10.02 9.96 1.26
C ALA A 190 10.68 10.99 2.18
N LYS A 191 10.16 11.11 3.40
CA LYS A 191 10.62 12.09 4.37
C LYS A 191 11.96 11.68 4.95
N PHE A 192 12.78 12.66 5.32
CA PHE A 192 14.05 12.40 5.99
C PHE A 192 13.85 11.54 7.24
N GLY A 193 14.78 10.60 7.45
CA GLY A 193 14.73 9.68 8.58
C GLY A 193 13.79 8.48 8.40
N SER A 194 12.95 8.46 7.37
CA SER A 194 12.14 7.28 7.03
C SER A 194 13.00 6.08 6.65
N ALA A 195 12.45 4.87 6.83
CA ALA A 195 13.10 3.64 6.38
C ALA A 195 13.37 3.65 4.87
N LEU A 196 12.49 4.25 4.07
CA LEU A 196 12.66 4.39 2.62
C LEU A 196 13.90 5.20 2.23
N VAL A 197 14.16 6.33 2.90
CA VAL A 197 15.37 7.13 2.63
C VAL A 197 16.62 6.32 2.95
N ALA A 198 16.64 5.66 4.11
CA ALA A 198 17.79 4.86 4.50
C ALA A 198 18.01 3.65 3.58
N TRP A 199 16.92 3.00 3.14
CA TRP A 199 16.97 1.90 2.17
C TRP A 199 17.52 2.35 0.82
N HIS A 200 17.04 3.50 0.33
CA HIS A 200 17.54 4.09 -0.90
C HIS A 200 19.03 4.40 -0.80
N ASP A 201 19.46 5.09 0.26
CA ASP A 201 20.84 5.53 0.41
C ASP A 201 21.80 4.35 0.51
N GLU A 202 21.38 3.23 1.11
CA GLU A 202 22.20 2.03 1.24
C GLU A 202 22.24 1.18 -0.03
N PHE A 203 21.12 1.02 -0.74
CA PHE A 203 21.00 0.00 -1.81
C PHE A 203 20.72 0.56 -3.21
N TRP A 204 20.23 1.79 -3.32
CA TRP A 204 19.81 2.41 -4.57
C TRP A 204 20.58 3.68 -4.94
N ALA A 205 21.50 4.16 -4.10
CA ALA A 205 22.32 5.33 -4.41
C ALA A 205 23.01 5.19 -5.78
N GLY A 206 22.66 6.08 -6.73
CA GLY A 206 23.18 6.08 -8.10
C GLY A 206 22.59 5.00 -9.02
N THR A 207 21.53 4.32 -8.59
CA THR A 207 20.77 3.33 -9.38
C THR A 207 19.54 4.01 -9.97
N ALA A 208 19.28 3.77 -11.26
CA ALA A 208 18.06 4.25 -11.91
C ALA A 208 16.83 3.45 -11.46
N GLU A 209 15.67 4.08 -11.53
CA GLU A 209 14.36 3.49 -11.24
C GLU A 209 13.54 3.51 -12.56
N PRO A 210 13.14 2.35 -13.13
CA PRO A 210 13.48 0.99 -12.72
C PRO A 210 14.96 0.64 -12.93
N ALA A 211 15.46 -0.31 -12.14
CA ALA A 211 16.83 -0.81 -12.23
C ALA A 211 16.93 -1.96 -13.25
N PRO A 212 18.09 -2.20 -13.87
CA PRO A 212 18.33 -3.43 -14.61
C PRO A 212 18.21 -4.66 -13.69
N THR A 213 17.43 -5.66 -14.12
CA THR A 213 17.25 -6.91 -13.38
C THR A 213 18.60 -7.60 -13.14
N ASP A 214 19.03 -7.66 -11.87
CA ASP A 214 20.18 -8.45 -11.42
C ASP A 214 19.79 -9.23 -10.17
N ILE A 215 19.59 -10.54 -10.35
CA ILE A 215 19.28 -11.53 -9.31
C ILE A 215 20.35 -11.67 -8.21
N ARG A 216 21.51 -11.04 -8.37
CA ARG A 216 22.54 -10.95 -7.33
C ARG A 216 22.38 -9.67 -6.51
N LYS A 217 21.55 -8.71 -6.93
CA LYS A 217 21.25 -7.48 -6.21
C LYS A 217 19.89 -7.57 -5.52
N PHE A 218 18.88 -7.95 -6.29
CA PHE A 218 17.48 -7.97 -5.86
C PHE A 218 17.02 -9.38 -5.49
N VAL A 219 16.03 -9.47 -4.60
CA VAL A 219 15.43 -10.75 -4.19
C VAL A 219 14.54 -11.36 -5.28
N SER A 220 13.94 -10.52 -6.11
CA SER A 220 13.09 -10.89 -7.25
C SER A 220 13.33 -9.93 -8.41
N GLU A 221 12.76 -10.22 -9.59
CA GLU A 221 12.72 -9.24 -10.69
C GLU A 221 11.81 -8.06 -10.32
N TYR A 222 10.71 -8.32 -9.62
CA TYR A 222 9.78 -7.28 -9.19
C TYR A 222 10.43 -6.26 -8.24
N ALA A 223 11.31 -6.72 -7.35
CA ALA A 223 12.13 -5.87 -6.49
C ALA A 223 13.07 -4.90 -7.25
N SER A 224 13.31 -5.10 -8.56
CA SER A 224 14.10 -4.15 -9.37
C SER A 224 13.26 -3.01 -9.99
N SER A 225 11.94 -3.06 -9.84
CA SER A 225 11.03 -2.07 -10.42
C SER A 225 11.15 -0.70 -9.73
N SER A 226 11.26 -0.69 -8.41
CA SER A 226 11.25 0.56 -7.63
C SER A 226 11.89 0.38 -6.25
N VAL A 227 12.27 1.49 -5.62
CA VAL A 227 12.87 1.52 -4.27
C VAL A 227 11.92 0.95 -3.23
N HIS A 228 10.63 1.28 -3.33
CA HIS A 228 9.61 0.86 -2.37
C HIS A 228 9.22 -0.61 -2.57
N GLU A 229 9.16 -1.08 -3.82
CA GLU A 229 8.93 -2.50 -4.10
C GLU A 229 10.14 -3.36 -3.70
N ASP A 230 11.39 -2.90 -3.88
CA ASP A 230 12.57 -3.63 -3.36
C ASP A 230 12.50 -3.84 -1.85
N LEU A 231 12.12 -2.78 -1.12
CA LEU A 231 11.98 -2.87 0.33
C LEU A 231 10.90 -3.88 0.70
N ALA A 232 9.72 -3.79 0.10
CA ALA A 232 8.60 -4.68 0.39
C ALA A 232 8.88 -6.15 0.05
N GLU A 233 9.40 -6.40 -1.14
CA GLU A 233 9.81 -7.73 -1.59
C GLU A 233 10.93 -8.31 -0.71
N SER A 234 11.91 -7.49 -0.33
CA SER A 234 13.01 -7.92 0.53
C SER A 234 12.54 -8.23 1.95
N PHE A 235 11.60 -7.43 2.47
CA PHE A 235 10.99 -7.67 3.78
C PHE A 235 10.20 -8.97 3.79
N MET A 236 9.38 -9.22 2.76
CA MET A 236 8.66 -10.48 2.58
C MET A 236 9.62 -11.67 2.53
N ALA A 237 10.65 -11.60 1.70
CA ALA A 237 11.60 -12.70 1.53
C ALA A 237 12.36 -13.02 2.84
N TRP A 238 12.78 -12.00 3.57
CA TRP A 238 13.40 -12.13 4.88
C TRP A 238 12.44 -12.69 5.92
N THR A 239 11.21 -12.18 5.96
CA THR A 239 10.19 -12.54 6.95
C THR A 239 9.77 -13.99 6.80
N LEU A 240 9.46 -14.43 5.58
CA LEU A 240 8.96 -15.78 5.36
C LEU A 240 10.07 -16.81 5.20
N ASN A 241 11.32 -16.37 5.04
CA ASN A 241 12.43 -17.23 4.60
C ASN A 241 12.07 -17.98 3.29
N ARG A 242 11.22 -17.35 2.48
CA ARG A 242 10.77 -17.80 1.15
C ARG A 242 11.30 -16.81 0.12
N GLY A 243 11.45 -17.22 -1.14
CA GLY A 243 11.99 -16.36 -2.20
C GLY A 243 13.50 -16.06 -2.08
N ALA A 244 14.09 -16.13 -0.88
CA ALA A 244 15.54 -16.13 -0.71
C ALA A 244 16.14 -17.41 -1.32
N ARG A 245 17.08 -17.24 -2.24
CA ARG A 245 17.85 -18.37 -2.79
C ARG A 245 18.54 -19.13 -1.65
N PRO A 246 18.75 -20.47 -1.76
CA PRO A 246 19.44 -21.27 -0.75
C PRO A 246 20.81 -20.70 -0.32
N SER A 247 21.45 -19.95 -1.22
CA SER A 247 22.66 -19.18 -0.95
C SER A 247 22.48 -17.75 -1.50
N PRO A 248 21.89 -16.82 -0.74
CA PRO A 248 21.69 -15.45 -1.20
C PRO A 248 23.04 -14.76 -1.42
N SER A 249 23.11 -13.81 -2.35
CA SER A 249 24.33 -13.03 -2.59
C SER A 249 24.69 -12.15 -1.39
N ALA A 250 25.89 -11.56 -1.38
CA ALA A 250 26.24 -10.59 -0.34
C ALA A 250 25.31 -9.37 -0.31
N GLN A 251 24.82 -8.91 -1.47
CA GLN A 251 23.90 -7.77 -1.55
C GLN A 251 22.49 -8.10 -1.06
N VAL A 252 22.01 -9.33 -1.31
CA VAL A 252 20.74 -9.79 -0.74
C VAL A 252 20.86 -9.99 0.77
N ARG A 253 21.99 -10.54 1.26
CA ARG A 253 22.23 -10.63 2.71
C ARG A 253 22.31 -9.27 3.40
N ALA A 254 22.86 -8.25 2.74
CA ALA A 254 22.90 -6.88 3.27
C ALA A 254 21.49 -6.29 3.44
N ARG A 255 20.60 -6.51 2.45
CA ARG A 255 19.17 -6.16 2.55
C ARG A 255 18.49 -6.81 3.75
N PHE A 256 18.77 -8.08 4.02
CA PHE A 256 18.23 -8.75 5.21
C PHE A 256 18.83 -8.20 6.51
N ALA A 257 20.13 -7.89 6.51
CA ALA A 257 20.78 -7.27 7.66
C ALA A 257 20.24 -5.87 7.98
N PHE A 258 19.74 -5.12 6.99
CA PHE A 258 19.05 -3.85 7.21
C PHE A 258 17.84 -4.02 8.14
N PHE A 259 17.03 -5.07 7.94
CA PHE A 259 15.87 -5.35 8.78
C PHE A 259 16.27 -5.89 10.16
N GLU A 260 17.24 -6.80 10.23
CA GLU A 260 17.72 -7.36 11.52
C GLU A 260 18.24 -6.28 12.49
N ASN A 261 18.76 -5.17 11.96
CA ASN A 261 19.29 -4.08 12.76
C ASN A 261 18.24 -3.00 13.14
N ARG A 262 16.95 -3.25 12.89
CA ARG A 262 15.86 -2.30 13.12
C ARG A 262 14.70 -2.97 13.85
N LEU A 263 14.45 -2.50 15.07
CA LEU A 263 13.45 -3.10 15.97
C LEU A 263 12.05 -3.19 15.33
N GLU A 264 11.63 -2.12 14.64
CA GLU A 264 10.32 -2.05 13.95
C GLU A 264 10.07 -3.21 12.96
N PHE A 265 11.09 -3.62 12.21
CA PHE A 265 10.97 -4.72 11.25
C PHE A 265 11.09 -6.09 11.93
N VAL A 266 11.92 -6.20 12.97
CA VAL A 266 12.05 -7.43 13.78
C VAL A 266 10.74 -7.75 14.50
N GLU A 267 10.12 -6.76 15.15
CA GLU A 267 8.83 -6.92 15.82
C GLU A 267 7.72 -7.30 14.83
N ALA A 268 7.70 -6.64 13.66
CA ALA A 268 6.79 -6.95 12.56
C ALA A 268 6.92 -8.40 12.07
N ARG A 269 8.15 -8.85 11.79
CA ARG A 269 8.43 -10.24 11.37
C ARG A 269 8.00 -11.23 12.43
N ASP A 270 8.38 -11.00 13.67
CA ASP A 270 8.13 -11.93 14.77
C ASP A 270 6.63 -12.05 15.04
N ALA A 271 5.86 -10.95 14.93
CA ALA A 271 4.40 -10.96 15.00
C ALA A 271 3.76 -11.77 13.86
N ILE A 272 4.24 -11.64 12.63
CA ILE A 272 3.78 -12.43 11.47
C ILE A 272 4.07 -13.92 11.70
N ARG A 273 5.33 -14.26 12.00
CA ARG A 273 5.74 -15.67 12.20
C ARG A 273 4.98 -16.33 13.33
N ALA A 274 4.75 -15.61 14.42
CA ALA A 274 3.95 -16.10 15.55
C ALA A 274 2.49 -16.41 15.17
N LYS A 275 1.95 -15.90 14.07
CA LYS A 275 0.64 -16.31 13.54
C LYS A 275 0.73 -17.51 12.61
N LEU A 276 1.76 -17.55 11.76
CA LEU A 276 1.97 -18.64 10.79
C LEU A 276 2.40 -19.97 11.44
N ASP A 277 2.99 -19.92 12.63
CA ASP A 277 3.37 -21.11 13.40
C ASP A 277 2.21 -21.75 14.20
N ARG A 278 0.97 -21.25 14.06
CA ARG A 278 -0.21 -21.72 14.82
C ARG A 278 -1.00 -22.83 14.15
#